data_AF-A0A951Z2H7-F1
#
_entry.id   AF-A0A951Z2H7-F1
#
_cell.length_a   1.000
_cell.length_b   1.000
_cell.length_c   1.000
_cell.angle_alpha   90.00
_cell.angle_beta   90.00
_cell.angle_gamma   90.00
#
_symmetry.space_group_name_H-M   'P 1'
#
loop_
_entity.id
_entity.type
_entity.pdbx_description
1 polymer ?
#
loop_
_entity_poly.entity_id
_entity_poly.type
_entity_poly.pdbx_seq_one_letter_code
_entity_poly.pdbx_strand_id
1 'polypeptide(L)' 'TGEVNYRRVFGHIAAKGFKGIIGMEHGNSKPGKEGERALIEAYRWCDAF' A
#
# COMPACT_ATOMS: atom_id res chain seq x y z
N THR A 1 -7.83 -2.37 -7.96
CA THR A 1 -8.53 -3.13 -6.92
C THR A 1 -8.18 -4.59 -7.12
N GLY A 2 -7.88 -5.31 -6.04
CA GLY A 2 -7.59 -6.75 -6.06
C GLY A 2 -8.40 -7.43 -4.97
N GLU A 3 -8.25 -8.74 -4.83
CA GLU A 3 -8.95 -9.56 -3.82
C GLU A 3 -8.49 -9.26 -2.38
N VAL A 4 -7.37 -8.56 -2.21
CA VAL A 4 -6.75 -8.26 -0.92
C VAL A 4 -7.08 -6.84 -0.45
N ASN A 5 -7.55 -6.71 0.80
CA ASN A 5 -7.71 -5.42 1.47
C ASN A 5 -6.42 -5.03 2.21
N TYR A 6 -5.52 -4.34 1.51
CA TYR A 6 -4.21 -3.93 2.05
C TYR A 6 -4.30 -3.01 3.27
N ARG A 7 -5.31 -2.16 3.38
CA ARG A 7 -5.51 -1.32 4.58
C ARG A 7 -5.68 -2.16 5.85
N ARG A 8 -6.48 -3.24 5.78
CA ARG A 8 -6.63 -4.18 6.91
C ARG A 8 -5.34 -4.97 7.17
N VAL A 9 -4.61 -5.36 6.14
CA VAL A 9 -3.32 -6.05 6.28
C VAL A 9 -2.31 -5.16 7.00
N PHE A 10 -2.20 -3.89 6.61
CA PHE A 10 -1.27 -2.93 7.21
C PHE A 10 -1.62 -2.71 8.68
N GLY A 11 -2.91 -2.48 8.98
CA GLY A 11 -3.37 -2.36 10.36
C GLY A 11 -3.10 -3.60 11.22
N HIS A 12 -3.27 -4.79 10.65
CA HIS A 12 -2.97 -6.05 11.34
C HIS A 12 -1.47 -6.22 11.64
N ILE A 13 -0.60 -5.86 10.70
CA ILE A 13 0.85 -5.92 10.87
C ILE A 13 1.30 -4.92 11.94
N ALA A 14 0.77 -3.69 11.90
CA ALA A 14 1.06 -2.66 12.89
C ALA A 14 0.55 -3.04 14.29
N ALA A 15 -0.63 -3.65 14.40
CA ALA A 15 -1.17 -4.15 15.66
C ALA A 15 -0.29 -5.25 16.29
N LYS A 16 0.46 -6.00 15.47
CA LYS A 16 1.47 -6.96 15.95
C LYS A 16 2.79 -6.30 16.39
N GLY A 17 2.87 -4.98 16.37
CA GLY A 17 4.05 -4.22 16.83
C GLY A 17 5.20 -4.19 15.82
N PHE A 18 4.97 -4.56 14.56
CA PHE A 18 6.00 -4.46 13.53
C PHE A 18 6.40 -2.99 13.30
N LYS A 19 7.71 -2.71 13.32
CA LYS A 19 8.30 -1.37 13.11
C LYS A 19 9.23 -1.28 11.90
N GLY A 20 9.30 -2.35 11.11
CA GLY A 20 10.09 -2.38 9.88
C GLY A 20 9.40 -1.68 8.72
N ILE A 21 10.02 -1.78 7.54
CA ILE A 21 9.50 -1.21 6.29
C ILE A 21 8.64 -2.24 5.57
N ILE A 22 7.46 -1.84 5.08
CA ILE A 22 6.63 -2.64 4.18
C ILE A 22 6.98 -2.23 2.74
N GLY A 23 7.63 -3.15 2.02
CA GLY A 23 8.03 -2.93 0.63
C GLY A 23 6.85 -2.90 -0.35
N MET A 24 6.99 -2.10 -1.40
CA MET A 24 6.07 -2.02 -2.53
C MET A 24 6.70 -2.72 -3.75
N GLU A 25 6.81 -4.05 -3.68
CA GLU A 25 7.48 -4.86 -4.72
C GLU A 25 6.54 -5.22 -5.88
N HIS A 26 5.93 -4.21 -6.50
CA HIS A 26 5.15 -4.39 -7.71
C HIS A 26 5.16 -3.14 -8.60
N GLY A 27 4.85 -3.32 -9.89
CA GLY A 27 4.76 -2.22 -10.85
C GLY A 27 3.48 -1.40 -10.74
N ASN A 28 3.44 -0.27 -11.48
CA ASN A 28 2.23 0.55 -11.59
C ASN A 28 1.17 -0.17 -12.43
N SER A 29 -0.09 -0.09 -12.00
CA SER A 29 -1.23 -0.59 -12.80
C SER A 29 -1.61 0.34 -13.97
N LYS A 30 -1.16 1.60 -13.91
CA LYS A 30 -1.33 2.60 -14.97
C LYS A 30 0.05 3.11 -15.40
N PRO A 31 0.27 3.43 -16.69
CA PRO A 31 1.53 4.00 -17.14
C PRO A 31 1.65 5.47 -16.73
N GLY A 32 2.87 5.99 -16.84
CA GLY A 32 3.16 7.43 -16.69
C GLY A 32 3.09 7.97 -15.26
N LYS A 33 3.26 9.29 -15.16
CA LYS A 33 3.34 10.05 -13.90
C LYS A 33 2.07 9.92 -13.06
N GLU A 34 0.91 9.83 -13.71
CA GLU A 34 -0.38 9.65 -13.07
C GLU A 34 -0.47 8.27 -12.41
N GLY A 35 0.09 7.24 -13.04
CA GLY A 35 0.18 5.90 -12.47
C GLY A 35 1.07 5.83 -11.23
N GLU A 36 2.23 6.49 -11.27
CA GLU A 36 3.12 6.62 -10.11
C GLU A 36 2.43 7.36 -8.95
N ARG A 37 1.75 8.47 -9.24
CA ARG A 37 1.00 9.23 -8.22
C ARG A 37 -0.10 8.39 -7.59
N ALA A 38 -0.89 7.70 -8.41
CA ALA A 38 -1.97 6.84 -7.94
C ALA A 38 -1.44 5.69 -7.06
N LEU A 39 -0.28 5.14 -7.39
CA LEU A 39 0.37 4.11 -6.58
C LEU A 39 0.78 4.63 -5.20
N ILE A 40 1.45 5.80 -5.15
CA ILE A 40 1.83 6.46 -3.90
C ILE A 40 0.59 6.75 -3.04
N GLU A 41 -0.48 7.28 -3.64
CA GLU A 41 -1.73 7.59 -2.94
C GLU A 41 -2.41 6.33 -2.38
N ALA A 42 -2.42 5.23 -3.13
CA ALA A 42 -2.98 3.97 -2.67
C ALA A 42 -2.23 3.43 -1.44
N TYR A 43 -0.89 3.48 -1.44
CA TYR A 43 -0.09 3.06 -0.29
C TYR A 43 -0.27 3.97 0.91
N ARG A 44 -0.31 5.30 0.72
CA ARG A 44 -0.62 6.25 1.79
C ARG A 44 -2.00 6.01 2.39
N TRP A 45 -2.99 5.71 1.57
CA TRP A 45 -4.34 5.38 2.04
C TRP A 45 -4.37 4.07 2.83
N CYS A 46 -3.59 3.06 2.40
CA CYS A 46 -3.46 1.81 3.14
C CYS A 46 -2.81 2.03 4.49
N ASP A 47 -1.78 2.88 4.59
CA ASP A 47 -1.02 3.18 5.81
C ASP A 47 -1.78 4.07 6.83
N ALA A 48 -2.76 4.83 6.38
CA ALA A 48 -3.62 5.65 7.25
C ALA A 48 -4.73 4.84 7.96
N PHE A 49 -4.47 3.56 8.30
CA PHE A 49 -5.46 2.58 8.78
C PHE A 49 -6.11 2.93 10.11
#